data_AF-A0A8J2RED6-F1
#
_entry.id   AF-A0A8J2RED6-F1
#
_cell.length_a   1.000
_cell.length_b   1.000
_cell.length_c   1.000
_cell.angle_alpha   90.00
_cell.angle_beta   90.00
_cell.angle_gamma   90.00
#
_symmetry.space_group_name_H-M   'P 1'
#
loop_
_entity.id
_entity.type
_entity.pdbx_description
1 polymer ?
#
loop_
_entity_poly.entity_id
_entity_poly.type
_entity_poly.pdbx_seq_one_letter_code
_entity_poly.pdbx_strand_id
1 'polypeptide(L)'
;MSNMCAVLFLFVILVSEIAGADHVKPENPHMTPTNAEENIVKSLDPKIDWKTTRDGVKWFPNCNFPGYDIKYEYVGGKCSHCKCSELCIDTSGCNAFSWIDGWCYLKNIPAAALNKSPSSRGGCGFLPWEFP
;
A
#
# COMPACT_ATOMS: atom_id res chain seq x y z
N MET A 1 9.34 -33.85 -54.86
CA MET A 1 10.60 -33.09 -55.08
C MET A 1 10.62 -32.02 -53.99
N SER A 2 11.01 -32.29 -52.74
CA SER A 2 12.34 -32.61 -52.19
C SER A 2 13.41 -31.55 -52.50
N ASN A 3 14.01 -31.04 -51.41
CA ASN A 3 15.20 -30.19 -51.29
C ASN A 3 15.01 -28.66 -51.30
N MET A 4 15.13 -28.03 -50.14
CA MET A 4 16.40 -27.40 -49.73
C MET A 4 16.34 -26.98 -48.25
N CYS A 5 16.83 -27.88 -47.41
CA CYS A 5 17.21 -27.63 -46.04
C CYS A 5 18.68 -27.17 -46.03
N ALA A 6 19.06 -26.32 -45.08
CA ALA A 6 20.45 -26.13 -44.63
C ALA A 6 21.40 -25.28 -45.49
N VAL A 7 21.12 -23.99 -45.73
CA VAL A 7 22.19 -22.97 -45.78
C VAL A 7 21.65 -21.61 -45.34
N LEU A 8 21.63 -21.32 -44.03
CA LEU A 8 21.90 -19.97 -43.47
C LEU A 8 21.89 -19.98 -41.92
N PHE A 9 22.60 -20.93 -41.32
CA PHE A 9 22.77 -21.04 -39.85
C PHE A 9 23.96 -20.20 -39.32
N LEU A 10 24.21 -18.99 -39.86
CA LEU A 10 25.43 -18.21 -39.54
C LEU A 10 25.24 -16.74 -39.14
N PHE A 11 24.09 -16.33 -38.59
CA PHE A 11 23.98 -15.01 -37.95
C PHE A 11 23.23 -15.07 -36.61
N VAL A 12 23.68 -15.94 -35.72
CA VAL A 12 23.40 -15.77 -34.28
C VAL A 12 24.38 -14.71 -33.76
N ILE A 13 23.86 -13.84 -32.90
CA ILE A 13 24.53 -12.83 -32.06
C ILE A 13 24.73 -11.47 -32.73
N LEU A 14 23.73 -10.59 -32.62
CA LEU A 14 23.91 -9.17 -32.31
C LEU A 14 22.65 -8.63 -31.60
N VAL A 15 22.76 -8.66 -30.28
CA VAL A 15 22.24 -7.71 -29.27
C VAL A 15 20.73 -7.53 -29.08
N SER A 16 20.35 -7.81 -27.84
CA SER A 16 19.07 -7.64 -27.17
C SER A 16 18.68 -6.17 -26.90
N GLU A 17 17.37 -5.92 -26.92
CA GLU A 17 16.56 -5.00 -26.08
C GLU A 17 16.81 -3.49 -26.12
N ILE A 18 15.76 -2.74 -26.53
CA ILE A 18 15.24 -1.62 -25.72
C ILE A 18 13.72 -1.48 -25.91
N ALA A 19 13.07 -1.23 -24.78
CA ALA A 19 11.63 -1.23 -24.55
C ALA A 19 10.88 -0.03 -25.16
N GLY A 20 9.56 -0.18 -25.20
CA GLY A 20 8.60 0.75 -25.78
C GLY A 20 8.62 2.16 -25.17
N ALA A 21 8.22 3.13 -26.00
CA ALA A 21 8.00 4.50 -25.63
C ALA A 21 6.51 4.70 -25.28
N ASP A 22 6.22 4.97 -24.01
CA ASP A 22 4.93 5.49 -23.55
C ASP A 22 5.00 7.01 -23.33
N HIS A 23 3.86 7.64 -23.61
CA HIS A 23 3.63 9.06 -23.77
C HIS A 23 3.89 9.93 -22.52
N VAL A 24 4.65 11.02 -22.67
CA VAL A 24 4.74 12.12 -21.70
C VAL A 24 3.60 13.12 -21.98
N LYS A 25 2.75 13.37 -20.99
CA LYS A 25 1.75 14.45 -20.97
C LYS A 25 2.24 15.58 -20.04
N PRO A 26 2.05 16.87 -20.38
CA PRO A 26 2.69 17.99 -19.68
C PRO A 26 2.18 18.26 -18.26
N GLU A 27 3.12 18.74 -17.45
CA GLU A 27 3.05 19.20 -16.06
C GLU A 27 2.25 20.52 -15.92
N ASN A 28 1.52 20.69 -14.80
CA ASN A 28 0.82 21.93 -14.42
C ASN A 28 1.60 22.60 -13.27
N PRO A 29 1.80 23.95 -13.23
CA PRO A 29 2.79 24.60 -12.38
C PRO A 29 2.40 24.63 -10.90
N HIS A 30 3.40 24.36 -10.06
CA HIS A 30 3.35 24.44 -8.61
C HIS A 30 3.48 25.91 -8.14
N MET A 31 2.50 26.42 -7.40
CA MET A 31 2.58 27.70 -6.71
C MET A 31 3.17 27.45 -5.30
N THR A 32 4.37 27.97 -5.04
CA THR A 32 5.09 27.83 -3.75
C THR A 32 4.73 28.95 -2.77
N PRO A 33 4.40 28.67 -1.50
CA PRO A 33 4.33 29.68 -0.44
C PRO A 33 5.71 29.97 0.17
N THR A 34 5.92 31.21 0.61
CA THR A 34 7.19 31.72 1.13
C THR A 34 7.36 31.47 2.64
N ASN A 35 8.21 30.51 2.98
CA ASN A 35 9.19 30.33 4.08
C ASN A 35 9.03 30.91 5.52
N ALA A 36 8.10 31.79 5.86
CA ALA A 36 8.00 32.36 7.22
C ALA A 36 6.76 31.92 8.02
N GLU A 37 5.64 31.63 7.34
CA GLU A 37 4.37 31.29 8.03
C GLU A 37 4.04 29.78 8.04
N GLU A 38 4.76 28.96 7.28
CA GLU A 38 4.52 27.49 7.27
C GLU A 38 5.05 26.76 8.52
N ASN A 39 5.90 27.38 9.33
CA ASN A 39 6.67 26.65 10.34
C ASN A 39 6.04 26.62 11.75
N ILE A 40 5.02 27.43 12.06
CA ILE A 40 4.40 27.45 13.40
C ILE A 40 3.10 26.65 13.46
N VAL A 41 2.37 26.52 12.36
CA VAL A 41 1.10 25.75 12.33
C VAL A 41 1.33 24.24 12.15
N LYS A 42 2.53 23.82 11.73
CA LYS A 42 2.87 22.39 11.51
C LYS A 42 3.13 21.60 12.80
N SER A 43 3.09 22.23 13.98
CA SER A 43 3.58 21.62 15.22
C SER A 43 2.51 21.21 16.24
N LEU A 44 1.21 21.38 16.00
CA LEU A 44 0.18 21.03 17.01
C LEU A 44 -1.11 20.33 16.53
N ASP A 45 -1.20 19.84 15.29
CA ASP A 45 -2.12 18.73 14.97
C ASP A 45 -1.65 17.93 13.74
N PRO A 46 -0.98 16.77 13.92
CA PRO A 46 -0.51 15.98 12.80
C PRO A 46 -1.70 15.22 12.21
N LYS A 47 -2.43 15.88 11.31
CA LYS A 47 -3.31 15.20 10.35
C LYS A 47 -2.45 14.36 9.42
N ILE A 48 -2.10 13.17 9.93
CA ILE A 48 -1.42 12.10 9.25
C ILE A 48 -2.24 11.78 8.00
N ASP A 49 -1.64 11.92 6.83
CA ASP A 49 -2.32 11.65 5.57
C ASP A 49 -2.52 10.13 5.41
N TRP A 50 -3.72 9.67 5.77
CA TRP A 50 -4.15 8.29 5.59
C TRP A 50 -4.32 7.99 4.10
N LYS A 51 -3.70 6.91 3.63
CA LYS A 51 -3.96 6.39 2.29
C LYS A 51 -5.31 5.70 2.27
N THR A 52 -5.97 5.69 1.12
CA THR A 52 -7.31 5.09 0.95
C THR A 52 -7.27 4.03 -0.15
N THR A 53 -7.79 2.84 0.11
CA THR A 53 -7.96 1.79 -0.91
C THR A 53 -9.13 2.11 -1.84
N ARG A 54 -9.33 1.33 -2.90
CA ARG A 54 -10.51 1.44 -3.78
C ARG A 54 -11.81 1.25 -3.00
N ASP A 55 -11.79 0.37 -2.00
CA ASP A 55 -12.95 0.02 -1.19
C ASP A 55 -13.18 0.99 -0.03
N GLY A 56 -12.41 2.09 0.04
CA GLY A 56 -12.58 3.13 1.06
C GLY A 56 -11.83 2.88 2.38
N VAL A 57 -11.06 1.79 2.48
CA VAL A 57 -10.28 1.45 3.68
C VAL A 57 -9.13 2.41 3.87
N LYS A 58 -8.97 2.92 5.09
CA LYS A 58 -7.86 3.81 5.45
C LYS A 58 -6.68 2.98 5.92
N TRP A 59 -5.48 3.31 5.45
CA TRP A 59 -4.26 2.66 5.90
C TRP A 59 -3.08 3.61 5.99
N PHE A 60 -2.11 3.25 6.82
CA PHE A 60 -0.90 4.02 7.04
C PHE A 60 0.30 3.08 7.22
N PRO A 61 1.45 3.36 6.60
CA PRO A 61 2.66 2.58 6.84
C PRO A 61 3.24 2.88 8.23
N ASN A 62 4.13 2.02 8.69
CA ASN A 62 4.91 2.20 9.91
C ASN A 62 4.07 2.40 11.19
N CYS A 63 2.94 1.72 11.27
CA CYS A 63 2.07 1.74 12.44
C CYS A 63 1.54 0.36 12.81
N ASN A 64 0.99 0.27 14.01
CA ASN A 64 0.28 -0.88 14.54
C ASN A 64 -0.88 -0.38 15.40
N PHE A 65 -2.01 -1.09 15.40
CA PHE A 65 -2.99 -0.99 16.46
C PHE A 65 -2.70 -2.05 17.55
N PRO A 66 -2.38 -1.68 18.80
CA PRO A 66 -2.11 -2.65 19.86
C PRO A 66 -3.36 -3.44 20.29
N GLY A 67 -3.22 -4.77 20.44
CA GLY A 67 -4.28 -5.63 20.96
C GLY A 67 -5.50 -5.78 20.05
N TYR A 68 -6.61 -6.22 20.65
CA TYR A 68 -7.92 -6.41 20.02
C TYR A 68 -7.94 -7.39 18.84
N ASP A 69 -6.92 -8.24 18.74
CA ASP A 69 -6.80 -9.24 17.69
C ASP A 69 -7.88 -10.31 17.82
N ILE A 70 -8.63 -10.52 16.74
CA ILE A 70 -9.66 -11.55 16.63
C ILE A 70 -9.24 -12.68 15.70
N LYS A 71 -8.30 -12.43 14.79
CA LYS A 71 -7.76 -13.43 13.86
C LYS A 71 -6.38 -13.01 13.36
N TYR A 72 -5.55 -14.01 13.03
CA TYR A 72 -4.24 -13.82 12.39
C TYR A 72 -4.18 -14.66 11.11
N GLU A 73 -3.60 -14.11 10.04
CA GLU A 73 -3.51 -14.77 8.73
C GLU A 73 -2.20 -14.39 8.04
N TYR A 74 -1.46 -15.36 7.51
CA TYR A 74 -0.25 -15.06 6.74
C TYR A 74 -0.61 -14.76 5.29
N VAL A 75 -0.28 -13.55 4.83
CA VAL A 75 -0.59 -13.07 3.47
C VAL A 75 0.66 -12.79 2.62
N GLY A 76 1.84 -12.94 3.22
CA GLY A 76 3.13 -12.60 2.62
C GLY A 76 3.37 -11.08 2.52
N GLY A 77 4.49 -10.69 1.92
CA GLY A 77 4.93 -9.28 1.88
C GLY A 77 4.33 -8.45 0.74
N LYS A 78 3.85 -9.08 -0.34
CA LYS A 78 3.31 -8.33 -1.50
C LYS A 78 1.91 -7.82 -1.19
N CYS A 79 1.77 -6.50 -1.15
CA CYS A 79 0.49 -5.81 -0.94
C CYS A 79 -0.23 -6.23 0.35
N SER A 80 0.50 -6.35 1.48
CA SER A 80 -0.09 -6.77 2.75
C SER A 80 -1.27 -5.87 3.17
N HIS A 81 -1.22 -4.55 2.92
CA HIS A 81 -2.34 -3.66 3.23
C HIS A 81 -3.62 -3.99 2.44
N CYS A 82 -3.54 -4.37 1.16
CA CYS A 82 -4.73 -4.72 0.39
C CYS A 82 -5.29 -6.09 0.81
N LYS A 83 -4.41 -7.08 1.03
CA LYS A 83 -4.85 -8.40 1.49
C LYS A 83 -5.45 -8.38 2.90
N CYS A 84 -4.84 -7.64 3.83
CA CYS A 84 -5.41 -7.48 5.18
C CYS A 84 -6.71 -6.66 5.17
N SER A 85 -6.83 -5.70 4.26
CA SER A 85 -8.07 -4.94 4.03
C SER A 85 -9.20 -5.86 3.58
N GLU A 86 -8.98 -6.65 2.52
CA GLU A 86 -9.95 -7.63 2.01
C GLU A 86 -10.35 -8.63 3.10
N LEU A 87 -9.38 -9.22 3.79
CA LEU A 87 -9.63 -10.14 4.90
C LEU A 87 -10.44 -9.50 6.03
N CYS A 88 -10.22 -8.22 6.33
CA CYS A 88 -10.98 -7.54 7.37
C CYS A 88 -12.43 -7.28 6.93
N ILE A 89 -12.65 -6.85 5.69
CA ILE A 89 -14.00 -6.70 5.11
C ILE A 89 -14.79 -8.01 5.18
N ASP A 90 -14.14 -9.14 4.89
CA ASP A 90 -14.77 -10.46 4.87
C ASP A 90 -14.88 -11.11 6.26
N THR A 91 -14.25 -10.56 7.30
CA THR A 91 -14.26 -11.13 8.64
C THR A 91 -15.26 -10.40 9.52
N SER A 92 -16.34 -11.11 9.88
CA SER A 92 -17.36 -10.59 10.81
C SER A 92 -16.73 -10.04 12.10
N GLY A 93 -17.07 -8.80 12.43
CA GLY A 93 -16.57 -8.09 13.60
C GLY A 93 -15.17 -7.49 13.45
N CYS A 94 -14.50 -7.64 12.29
CA CYS A 94 -13.27 -6.90 12.02
C CYS A 94 -13.59 -5.46 11.62
N ASN A 95 -12.98 -4.50 12.30
CA ASN A 95 -13.06 -3.08 11.94
C ASN A 95 -11.70 -2.43 11.72
N ALA A 96 -10.61 -3.12 12.07
CA ALA A 96 -9.25 -2.67 11.87
C ALA A 96 -8.29 -3.84 11.67
N PHE A 97 -7.09 -3.54 11.18
CA PHE A 97 -6.02 -4.50 11.03
C PHE A 97 -4.65 -3.86 11.22
N SER A 98 -3.68 -4.69 11.61
CA SER A 98 -2.26 -4.41 11.42
C SER A 98 -1.66 -5.45 10.47
N TRP A 99 -0.61 -5.09 9.75
CA TRP A 99 0.27 -6.08 9.12
C TRP A 99 1.68 -5.90 9.61
N ILE A 100 2.34 -7.01 9.93
CA ILE A 100 3.73 -7.05 10.39
C ILE A 100 4.36 -8.28 9.77
N ASP A 101 5.46 -8.12 9.03
CA ASP A 101 6.23 -9.24 8.45
C ASP A 101 5.39 -10.23 7.61
N GLY A 102 4.40 -9.71 6.90
CA GLY A 102 3.51 -10.48 6.05
C GLY A 102 2.38 -11.20 6.78
N TRP A 103 2.22 -11.01 8.08
CA TRP A 103 1.06 -11.44 8.85
C TRP A 103 0.05 -10.31 8.98
N CYS A 104 -1.23 -10.62 8.74
CA CYS A 104 -2.36 -9.80 9.11
C CYS A 104 -2.79 -10.12 10.53
N TYR A 105 -3.12 -9.07 11.26
CA TYR A 105 -3.63 -9.05 12.61
C TYR A 105 -4.99 -8.36 12.52
N LEU A 106 -6.06 -9.12 12.35
CA LEU A 106 -7.43 -8.60 12.21
C LEU A 106 -8.00 -8.27 13.57
N LYS A 107 -8.69 -7.14 13.69
CA LYS A 107 -9.01 -6.54 14.98
C LYS A 107 -10.45 -6.05 15.07
N ASN A 108 -10.98 -6.10 16.28
CA ASN A 108 -12.23 -5.46 16.68
C ASN A 108 -11.94 -4.41 17.76
N ILE A 109 -11.63 -3.19 17.33
CA ILE A 109 -11.20 -2.09 18.17
C ILE A 109 -12.39 -1.17 18.48
N PRO A 110 -12.70 -0.87 19.75
CA PRO A 110 -13.64 0.20 20.07
C PRO A 110 -13.17 1.56 19.53
N ALA A 111 -14.06 2.43 19.04
CA ALA A 111 -13.68 3.74 18.49
C ALA A 111 -12.77 4.56 19.43
N ALA A 112 -13.06 4.55 20.74
CA ALA A 112 -12.26 5.22 21.77
C ALA A 112 -10.82 4.68 21.92
N ALA A 113 -10.55 3.47 21.41
CA ALA A 113 -9.27 2.79 21.46
C ALA A 113 -8.54 2.77 20.11
N LEU A 114 -9.06 3.43 19.06
CA LEU A 114 -8.44 3.50 17.74
C LEU A 114 -7.21 4.42 17.74
N ASN A 115 -6.15 3.96 18.41
CA ASN A 115 -4.89 4.67 18.56
C ASN A 115 -3.76 3.85 17.95
N LYS A 116 -3.03 4.45 17.02
CA LYS A 116 -1.89 3.80 16.38
C LYS A 116 -0.61 4.00 17.20
N SER A 117 0.19 2.95 17.31
CA SER A 117 1.58 3.02 17.78
C SER A 117 2.56 2.89 16.60
N PRO A 118 3.80 3.42 16.70
CA PRO A 118 4.82 3.23 15.68
C PRO A 118 5.21 1.75 15.50
N SER A 119 5.51 1.35 14.26
CA SER A 119 6.09 0.04 13.91
C SER A 119 7.02 0.20 12.71
N SER A 120 8.15 -0.51 12.62
CA SER A 120 9.07 -0.40 11.47
C SER A 120 8.87 -1.49 10.41
N ARG A 121 7.98 -2.46 10.66
CA ARG A 121 7.91 -3.72 9.90
C ARG A 121 6.56 -3.97 9.21
N GLY A 122 5.79 -2.91 9.01
CA GLY A 122 4.52 -3.01 8.30
C GLY A 122 3.66 -1.76 8.45
N GLY A 123 2.40 -1.92 8.85
CA GLY A 123 1.46 -0.81 8.96
C GLY A 123 0.12 -1.23 9.52
N CYS A 124 -0.83 -0.30 9.52
CA CYS A 124 -2.15 -0.48 10.09
C CYS A 124 -3.23 0.17 9.23
N GLY A 125 -4.45 -0.33 9.33
CA GLY A 125 -5.60 0.21 8.60
C GLY A 125 -6.92 -0.10 9.29
N PHE A 126 -7.96 0.62 8.90
CA PHE A 126 -9.29 0.49 9.49
C PHE A 126 -10.38 0.77 8.46
N LEU A 127 -11.55 0.19 8.70
CA LEU A 127 -12.76 0.34 7.89
C LEU A 127 -13.55 1.54 8.42
N PRO A 128 -13.58 2.71 7.74
CA PRO A 128 -14.18 3.92 8.34
C PRO A 128 -15.67 3.78 8.66
N TRP A 129 -16.41 2.92 7.96
CA TRP A 129 -17.84 2.70 8.16
C TRP A 129 -18.17 1.76 9.33
N GLU A 130 -17.18 1.09 9.92
CA GLU A 130 -17.37 0.24 11.11
C GLU A 130 -17.25 1.03 12.42
N PHE A 131 -17.01 2.34 12.34
CA PHE A 131 -16.95 3.25 13.49
C PHE A 131 -18.08 4.29 13.36
N PRO A 132 -18.99 4.38 14.36
CA PRO A 132 -20.08 5.36 14.37
C PRO A 132 -19.59 6.78 14.67
#